data_AF-A0A9Q0W8K2-F1
#
_entry.id   AF-A0A9Q0W8K2-F1
#
_cell.length_a   1.000
_cell.length_b   1.000
_cell.length_c   1.000
_cell.angle_alpha   90.00
_cell.angle_beta   90.00
_cell.angle_gamma   90.00
#
_symmetry.space_group_name_H-M   'P 1'
#
loop_
_entity.id
_entity.type
_entity.pdbx_description
1 polymer ?
#
loop_
_entity_poly.entity_id
_entity_poly.type
_entity_poly.pdbx_seq_one_letter_code
_entity_poly.pdbx_strand_id
1 'polypeptide(L)'
;MERLVVTGGYFKELFPCQLVDEEEHTLARIRCLKLGYLPDLEKIWNQDLRVDQLLHNLETLEVRTCDSLINLAPPASSFGNLTALHVRDCKALKYLVTSSTARSLVQLSVMSIKECKMVTEIVASNGDEAGNEIIFRKLESLKLDCLASLTSFCSVDFTFRFPCLTEVIVTNCPEMKSFSLGILSTPKLQKVWLSEEKDKGHWKRDLNITIQQLHI
;
A
#
# COMPACT_ATOMS: atom_id res chain seq x y z
N MET A 1 0.44 20.70 -14.37
CA MET A 1 0.06 20.67 -12.95
C MET A 1 0.68 19.41 -12.35
N GLU A 2 1.45 19.47 -11.27
CA GLU A 2 2.12 18.26 -10.70
C GLU A 2 1.30 17.58 -9.59
N ARG A 3 0.22 18.21 -9.13
CA ARG A 3 -0.64 17.71 -8.07
C ARG A 3 -2.08 17.73 -8.51
N LEU A 4 -2.73 16.57 -8.47
CA LEU A 4 -4.16 16.40 -8.71
C LEU A 4 -4.85 16.02 -7.39
N VAL A 5 -5.86 16.80 -7.02
CA VAL A 5 -6.70 16.55 -5.83
C VAL A 5 -8.13 16.41 -6.30
N VAL A 6 -8.74 15.26 -6.01
CA VAL A 6 -10.12 14.95 -6.39
C VAL A 6 -10.89 14.68 -5.12
N THR A 7 -11.85 15.55 -4.82
CA THR A 7 -12.63 15.48 -3.58
C THR A 7 -14.12 15.65 -3.88
N GLY A 8 -14.94 14.72 -3.39
CA GLY A 8 -16.38 14.76 -3.59
C GLY A 8 -16.78 14.37 -5.01
N GLY A 9 -17.51 13.26 -5.15
CA GLY A 9 -17.94 12.75 -6.45
C GLY A 9 -18.61 11.39 -6.36
N TYR A 10 -19.45 11.09 -7.35
CA TYR A 10 -20.29 9.87 -7.42
C TYR A 10 -19.98 9.07 -8.70
N PHE A 11 -18.71 9.05 -9.10
CA PHE A 11 -18.25 8.34 -10.28
C PHE A 11 -17.52 7.06 -9.88
N LYS A 12 -17.61 6.04 -10.73
CA LYS A 12 -17.04 4.72 -10.47
C LYS A 12 -15.57 4.60 -10.87
N GLU A 13 -15.14 5.41 -11.83
CA GLU A 13 -13.79 5.33 -12.40
C GLU A 13 -13.22 6.74 -12.56
N LEU A 14 -11.97 6.94 -12.13
CA LEU A 14 -11.33 8.26 -12.20
C LEU A 14 -10.68 8.55 -13.56
N PHE A 15 -9.94 7.58 -14.11
CA PHE A 15 -9.28 7.70 -15.41
C PHE A 15 -9.93 6.73 -16.43
N PRO A 16 -10.89 7.20 -17.24
CA PRO A 16 -11.56 6.36 -18.25
C PRO A 16 -10.67 6.08 -19.47
N CYS A 17 -10.98 5.03 -20.24
CA CYS A 17 -10.26 4.57 -21.45
C CYS A 17 -10.13 5.55 -22.63
N GLN A 18 -10.74 6.74 -22.56
CA GLN A 18 -10.82 7.68 -23.68
C GLN A 18 -10.19 9.04 -23.35
N LEU A 19 -9.00 9.04 -22.76
CA LEU A 19 -8.25 10.28 -22.56
C LEU A 19 -7.83 10.85 -23.92
N VAL A 20 -8.09 12.14 -24.15
CA VAL A 20 -7.58 12.86 -25.33
C VAL A 20 -6.12 13.23 -25.13
N ASP A 21 -5.35 13.35 -26.22
CA ASP A 21 -3.89 13.55 -26.16
C ASP A 21 -3.46 14.74 -25.27
N GLU A 22 -4.25 15.82 -25.20
CA GLU A 22 -3.96 16.97 -24.31
C GLU A 22 -4.09 16.65 -22.81
N GLU A 23 -5.05 15.80 -22.44
CA GLU A 23 -5.23 15.33 -21.07
C GLU A 23 -4.09 14.40 -20.66
N GLU A 24 -3.61 13.56 -21.58
CA GLU A 24 -2.49 12.65 -21.38
C GLU A 24 -1.19 13.39 -20.99
N HIS A 25 -0.83 14.45 -21.73
CA HIS A 25 0.33 15.27 -21.40
C HIS A 25 0.21 15.94 -20.03
N THR A 26 -1.01 16.25 -19.61
CA THR A 26 -1.28 16.84 -18.30
C THR A 26 -1.15 15.79 -17.19
N LEU A 27 -1.69 14.59 -17.42
CA LEU A 27 -1.62 13.47 -16.48
C LEU A 27 -0.18 12.99 -16.28
N ALA A 28 0.60 12.84 -17.35
CA ALA A 28 2.00 12.39 -17.27
C ALA A 28 2.89 13.27 -16.36
N ARG A 29 2.47 14.50 -16.06
CA ARG A 29 3.17 15.44 -15.16
C ARG A 29 2.77 15.31 -13.69
N ILE A 30 1.73 14.53 -13.38
CA ILE A 30 1.25 14.36 -12.00
C ILE A 30 2.26 13.54 -11.22
N ARG A 31 2.74 14.13 -10.13
CA ARG A 31 3.59 13.49 -9.12
C ARG A 31 2.82 13.21 -7.83
N CYS A 32 1.74 13.94 -7.55
CA CYS A 32 0.94 13.77 -6.35
C CYS A 32 -0.55 13.62 -6.69
N LEU A 33 -1.13 12.46 -6.37
CA LEU A 33 -2.56 12.20 -6.51
C LEU A 33 -3.20 12.06 -5.13
N LYS A 34 -4.23 12.87 -4.87
CA LYS A 34 -5.02 12.79 -3.64
C LYS A 34 -6.49 12.59 -3.95
N LEU A 35 -7.07 11.52 -3.42
CA LEU A 35 -8.47 11.14 -3.58
C LEU A 35 -9.17 11.21 -2.22
N GLY A 36 -10.31 11.87 -2.15
CA GLY A 36 -11.03 12.10 -0.89
C GLY A 36 -12.54 12.07 -1.05
N TYR A 37 -13.25 11.35 -0.19
CA TYR A 37 -14.72 11.38 -0.14
C TYR A 37 -15.37 11.00 -1.49
N LEU A 38 -14.97 9.85 -2.04
CA LEU A 38 -15.46 9.31 -3.30
C LEU A 38 -16.16 7.96 -3.04
N PRO A 39 -17.40 7.96 -2.51
CA PRO A 39 -18.06 6.75 -2.03
C PRO A 39 -18.27 5.68 -3.11
N ASP A 40 -18.49 6.11 -4.35
CA ASP A 40 -18.81 5.21 -5.48
C ASP A 40 -17.57 4.81 -6.30
N LEU A 41 -16.37 5.30 -5.96
CA LEU A 41 -15.16 5.02 -6.73
C LEU A 41 -14.77 3.56 -6.58
N GLU A 42 -14.93 2.78 -7.64
CA GLU A 42 -14.58 1.36 -7.70
C GLU A 42 -13.15 1.14 -8.22
N LYS A 43 -12.67 2.01 -9.12
CA LYS A 43 -11.33 1.92 -9.72
C LYS A 43 -10.71 3.30 -9.90
N ILE A 44 -9.43 3.43 -9.56
CA ILE A 44 -8.66 4.65 -9.85
C ILE A 44 -8.20 4.63 -11.31
N TRP A 45 -7.70 3.47 -11.76
CA TRP A 45 -6.97 3.30 -13.01
C TRP A 45 -7.69 2.33 -13.94
N ASN A 46 -7.51 2.52 -15.25
CA ASN A 46 -7.92 1.54 -16.26
C ASN A 46 -6.75 0.59 -16.63
N GLN A 47 -7.03 -0.45 -17.42
CA GLN A 47 -6.04 -1.43 -17.88
C GLN A 47 -5.43 -1.08 -19.25
N ASP A 48 -5.06 0.19 -19.47
CA ASP A 48 -4.41 0.63 -20.72
C ASP A 48 -2.94 1.01 -20.50
N LEU A 49 -2.08 0.74 -21.51
CA LEU A 49 -0.63 1.02 -21.50
C LEU A 49 -0.27 2.47 -21.13
N ARG A 50 -1.18 3.42 -21.31
CA ARG A 50 -0.97 4.85 -21.04
C ARG A 50 -0.95 5.17 -19.55
N VAL A 51 -1.65 4.39 -18.73
CA VAL A 51 -1.67 4.58 -17.28
C VAL A 51 -0.35 4.12 -16.65
N ASP A 52 0.38 3.19 -17.26
CA ASP A 52 1.67 2.74 -16.72
C ASP A 52 2.70 3.88 -16.61
N GLN A 53 2.73 4.80 -17.58
CA GLN A 53 3.63 5.96 -17.53
C GLN A 53 3.23 6.95 -16.43
N LEU A 54 1.93 7.17 -16.24
CA LEU A 54 1.39 7.98 -15.14
C LEU A 54 1.77 7.39 -13.78
N LEU A 55 1.56 6.08 -13.59
CA LEU A 55 1.88 5.38 -12.34
C LEU A 55 3.37 5.41 -12.05
N HIS A 56 4.20 5.29 -13.09
CA HIS A 56 5.64 5.36 -12.94
C HIS A 56 6.11 6.72 -12.42
N ASN A 57 5.50 7.82 -12.86
CA ASN A 57 5.88 9.19 -12.47
C ASN A 57 5.32 9.62 -11.10
N LEU A 58 4.33 8.89 -10.57
CA LEU A 58 3.69 9.24 -9.32
C LEU A 58 4.65 9.06 -8.13
N GLU A 59 4.83 10.12 -7.34
CA GLU A 59 5.67 10.15 -6.15
C GLU A 59 4.86 10.01 -4.85
N THR A 60 3.59 10.47 -4.86
CA THR A 60 2.69 10.39 -3.70
C THR A 60 1.29 9.98 -4.12
N LEU A 61 0.74 8.97 -3.45
CA LEU A 61 -0.65 8.55 -3.56
C LEU A 61 -1.33 8.62 -2.19
N GLU A 62 -2.37 9.44 -2.08
CA GLU A 62 -3.22 9.55 -0.89
C GLU A 62 -4.66 9.21 -1.25
N VAL A 63 -5.26 8.22 -0.59
CA VAL A 63 -6.63 7.79 -0.82
C VAL A 63 -7.38 7.79 0.50
N ARG A 64 -8.46 8.58 0.58
CA ARG A 64 -9.23 8.77 1.81
C ARG A 64 -10.73 8.61 1.54
N THR A 65 -11.41 7.80 2.35
CA THR A 65 -12.88 7.70 2.30
C THR A 65 -13.39 7.40 0.88
N CYS A 66 -12.82 6.37 0.25
CA CYS A 66 -13.21 5.84 -1.05
C CYS A 66 -13.85 4.46 -0.83
N ASP A 67 -15.14 4.47 -0.48
CA ASP A 67 -15.80 3.34 0.18
C ASP A 67 -16.01 2.12 -0.72
N SER A 68 -16.12 2.30 -2.03
CA SER A 68 -16.29 1.22 -3.02
C SER A 68 -14.98 0.72 -3.63
N LEU A 69 -13.84 1.31 -3.26
CA LEU A 69 -12.55 0.98 -3.89
C LEU A 69 -12.05 -0.39 -3.41
N ILE A 70 -11.78 -1.30 -4.35
CA ILE A 70 -11.42 -2.70 -4.02
C ILE A 70 -9.90 -2.88 -3.84
N ASN A 71 -9.10 -2.21 -4.68
CA ASN A 71 -7.64 -2.19 -4.64
C ASN A 71 -7.11 -0.84 -5.14
N LEU A 72 -5.81 -0.57 -4.97
CA LEU A 72 -5.21 0.69 -5.41
C LEU A 72 -4.72 0.69 -6.85
N ALA A 73 -4.49 -0.49 -7.43
CA ALA A 73 -3.90 -0.62 -8.75
C ALA A 73 -4.33 -1.91 -9.44
N PRO A 74 -4.48 -1.88 -10.78
CA PRO A 74 -4.52 -3.09 -11.57
C PRO A 74 -3.32 -4.01 -11.30
N PRO A 75 -3.46 -5.32 -11.51
CA PRO A 75 -2.32 -6.23 -11.47
C PRO A 75 -1.21 -5.78 -12.43
N ALA A 76 0.04 -5.99 -12.04
CA ALA A 76 1.24 -5.66 -12.83
C ALA A 76 1.47 -4.16 -13.10
N SER A 77 0.74 -3.26 -12.44
CA SER A 77 1.04 -1.83 -12.43
C SER A 77 2.43 -1.50 -11.87
N SER A 78 3.08 -0.46 -12.41
CA SER A 78 4.44 -0.04 -12.03
C SER A 78 4.48 1.33 -11.36
N PHE A 79 4.72 1.34 -10.05
CA PHE A 79 4.91 2.54 -9.22
C PHE A 79 6.40 2.83 -8.97
N GLY A 80 7.15 3.02 -10.06
CA GLY A 80 8.61 3.11 -10.02
C GLY A 80 9.17 4.26 -9.19
N ASN A 81 8.48 5.41 -9.13
CA ASN A 81 8.93 6.59 -8.39
C ASN A 81 8.12 6.88 -7.12
N LEU A 82 7.19 6.01 -6.73
CA LEU A 82 6.32 6.27 -5.58
C LEU A 82 7.14 6.25 -4.29
N THR A 83 7.08 7.35 -3.54
CA THR A 83 7.80 7.55 -2.27
C THR A 83 6.88 7.49 -1.07
N ALA A 84 5.64 7.97 -1.21
CA ALA A 84 4.66 8.02 -0.12
C ALA A 84 3.33 7.41 -0.54
N LEU A 85 2.84 6.46 0.25
CA LEU A 85 1.53 5.83 0.07
C LEU A 85 0.72 5.94 1.36
N HIS A 86 -0.42 6.64 1.28
CA HIS A 86 -1.33 6.84 2.39
C HIS A 86 -2.74 6.40 2.01
N VAL A 87 -3.32 5.51 2.80
CA VAL A 87 -4.69 5.03 2.61
C VAL A 87 -5.44 5.14 3.93
N ARG A 88 -6.62 5.76 3.91
CA ARG A 88 -7.44 5.94 5.10
C ARG A 88 -8.92 5.69 4.84
N ASP A 89 -9.56 4.93 5.73
CA ASP A 89 -11.02 4.82 5.81
C ASP A 89 -11.65 4.38 4.47
N CYS A 90 -11.06 3.40 3.79
CA CYS A 90 -11.63 2.82 2.55
C CYS A 90 -12.30 1.49 2.90
N LYS A 91 -13.64 1.47 2.87
CA LYS A 91 -14.43 0.39 3.48
C LYS A 91 -14.40 -0.93 2.70
N ALA A 92 -14.47 -0.90 1.37
CA ALA A 92 -14.46 -2.12 0.54
C ALA A 92 -13.06 -2.62 0.15
N LEU A 93 -11.99 -1.92 0.57
CA LEU A 93 -10.62 -2.25 0.19
C LEU A 93 -10.24 -3.63 0.75
N LYS A 94 -9.89 -4.57 -0.12
CA LYS A 94 -9.57 -5.97 0.27
C LYS A 94 -8.06 -6.20 0.43
N TYR A 95 -7.29 -5.64 -0.49
CA TYR A 95 -5.83 -5.61 -0.49
C TYR A 95 -5.36 -4.31 -1.15
N LEU A 96 -4.11 -3.90 -0.93
CA LEU A 96 -3.62 -2.65 -1.52
C LEU A 96 -3.12 -2.88 -2.95
N VAL A 97 -2.17 -3.80 -3.11
CA VAL A 97 -1.47 -4.06 -4.37
C VAL A 97 -1.23 -5.56 -4.54
N THR A 98 -0.95 -5.99 -5.77
CA THR A 98 -0.50 -7.36 -6.04
C THR A 98 1.01 -7.49 -5.80
N SER A 99 1.52 -8.72 -5.69
CA SER A 99 2.95 -9.03 -5.57
C SER A 99 3.78 -8.44 -6.71
N SER A 100 3.28 -8.54 -7.95
CA SER A 100 3.87 -7.90 -9.14
C SER A 100 4.01 -6.39 -8.98
N THR A 101 2.95 -5.69 -8.54
CA THR A 101 2.99 -4.25 -8.28
C THR A 101 3.89 -3.92 -7.11
N ALA A 102 3.92 -4.73 -6.04
CA ALA A 102 4.79 -4.51 -4.90
C ALA A 102 6.29 -4.51 -5.27
N ARG A 103 6.70 -5.28 -6.28
CA ARG A 103 8.09 -5.27 -6.80
C ARG A 103 8.50 -3.92 -7.38
N SER A 104 7.54 -3.14 -7.89
CA SER A 104 7.82 -1.83 -8.49
C SER A 104 8.03 -0.71 -7.46
N LEU A 105 7.62 -0.91 -6.20
CA LEU A 105 7.66 0.06 -5.11
C LEU A 105 9.09 0.25 -4.53
N VAL A 106 10.07 0.41 -5.40
CA VAL A 106 11.50 0.42 -5.05
C VAL A 106 11.95 1.73 -4.40
N GLN A 107 11.21 2.82 -4.64
CA GLN A 107 11.46 4.14 -4.06
C GLN A 107 10.61 4.44 -2.82
N LEU A 108 9.66 3.55 -2.47
CA LEU A 108 8.69 3.79 -1.42
C LEU A 108 9.41 3.92 -0.07
N SER A 109 9.24 5.06 0.60
CA SER A 109 9.82 5.37 1.90
C SER A 109 8.81 5.28 3.03
N VAL A 110 7.55 5.64 2.77
CA VAL A 110 6.47 5.61 3.77
C VAL A 110 5.25 4.91 3.21
N MET A 111 4.73 3.96 3.99
CA MET A 111 3.45 3.30 3.75
C MET A 111 2.59 3.39 5.00
N SER A 112 1.39 3.96 4.88
CA SER A 112 0.44 4.09 5.99
C SER A 112 -0.96 3.69 5.57
N ILE A 113 -1.53 2.70 6.25
CA ILE A 113 -2.90 2.23 6.06
C ILE A 113 -3.66 2.36 7.37
N LYS A 114 -4.76 3.12 7.37
CA LYS A 114 -5.55 3.40 8.56
C LYS A 114 -7.03 3.17 8.35
N GLU A 115 -7.72 2.57 9.32
CA GLU A 115 -9.19 2.48 9.36
C GLU A 115 -9.83 1.73 8.15
N CYS A 116 -9.05 0.99 7.35
CA CYS A 116 -9.56 0.18 6.23
C CYS A 116 -9.95 -1.22 6.72
N LYS A 117 -11.18 -1.36 7.23
CA LYS A 117 -11.59 -2.53 8.03
C LYS A 117 -11.65 -3.85 7.26
N MET A 118 -11.87 -3.84 5.95
CA MET A 118 -11.98 -5.07 5.12
C MET A 118 -10.65 -5.56 4.55
N VAL A 119 -9.54 -4.85 4.80
CA VAL A 119 -8.22 -5.27 4.29
C VAL A 119 -7.79 -6.54 5.02
N THR A 120 -7.64 -7.65 4.29
CA THR A 120 -7.21 -8.93 4.87
C THR A 120 -5.70 -9.16 4.73
N GLU A 121 -5.11 -8.60 3.68
CA GLU A 121 -3.67 -8.59 3.41
C GLU A 121 -3.25 -7.29 2.71
N ILE A 122 -1.98 -6.89 2.82
CA ILE A 122 -1.47 -5.68 2.16
C ILE A 122 -1.05 -5.99 0.72
N VAL A 123 -0.33 -7.10 0.54
CA VAL A 123 0.17 -7.58 -0.76
C VAL A 123 -0.51 -8.90 -1.11
N ALA A 124 -1.37 -8.88 -2.11
CA ALA A 124 -2.06 -10.08 -2.62
C ALA A 124 -1.21 -10.80 -3.69
N SER A 125 -1.27 -12.12 -3.74
CA SER A 125 -0.65 -12.88 -4.84
C SER A 125 -1.52 -12.83 -6.09
N ASN A 126 -0.90 -12.60 -7.25
CA ASN A 126 -1.55 -12.68 -8.55
C ASN A 126 -1.16 -13.94 -9.35
N GLY A 127 -0.61 -14.97 -8.69
CA GLY A 127 -0.17 -16.21 -9.35
C GLY A 127 1.10 -16.08 -10.18
N ASP A 128 1.83 -14.98 -10.04
CA ASP A 128 3.10 -14.74 -10.75
C ASP A 128 4.25 -15.52 -10.08
N GLU A 129 4.79 -16.49 -10.80
CA GLU A 129 5.93 -17.33 -10.42
C GLU A 129 7.29 -16.65 -10.68
N ALA A 130 7.31 -15.42 -11.22
CA ALA A 130 8.52 -14.66 -11.51
C ALA A 130 9.19 -14.15 -10.23
N GLY A 131 9.84 -15.08 -9.53
CA GLY A 131 10.68 -14.85 -8.36
C GLY A 131 9.90 -14.89 -7.05
N ASN A 132 10.46 -15.52 -6.03
CA ASN A 132 9.83 -15.56 -4.71
C ASN A 132 10.23 -14.37 -3.83
N GLU A 133 10.94 -13.35 -4.36
CA GLU A 133 11.53 -12.27 -3.57
C GLU A 133 10.94 -10.89 -3.90
N ILE A 134 10.55 -10.13 -2.87
CA ILE A 134 10.08 -8.74 -2.97
C ILE A 134 10.95 -7.87 -2.05
N ILE A 135 11.53 -6.81 -2.62
CA ILE A 135 12.45 -5.92 -1.90
C ILE A 135 11.91 -4.49 -1.87
N PHE A 136 11.53 -4.04 -0.68
CA PHE A 136 11.20 -2.65 -0.41
C PHE A 136 12.47 -1.88 -0.06
N ARG A 137 13.23 -1.47 -1.09
CA ARG A 137 14.61 -0.96 -0.95
C ARG A 137 14.73 0.28 -0.05
N LYS A 138 13.73 1.16 -0.07
CA LYS A 138 13.76 2.44 0.64
C LYS A 138 12.73 2.58 1.75
N LEU A 139 11.93 1.55 2.02
CA LEU A 139 10.84 1.68 2.99
C LEU A 139 11.44 1.85 4.39
N GLU A 140 11.17 3.00 5.00
CA GLU A 140 11.68 3.40 6.31
C GLU A 140 10.58 3.29 7.38
N SER A 141 9.34 3.62 7.01
CA SER A 141 8.17 3.63 7.90
C SER A 141 7.00 2.85 7.32
N LEU A 142 6.51 1.87 8.08
CA LEU A 142 5.30 1.12 7.81
C LEU A 142 4.31 1.29 8.98
N LYS A 143 3.12 1.79 8.68
CA LYS A 143 2.08 2.04 9.68
C LYS A 143 0.78 1.34 9.31
N LEU A 144 0.30 0.49 10.22
CA LEU A 144 -0.91 -0.30 10.11
C LEU A 144 -1.78 0.01 11.33
N ASP A 145 -2.91 0.67 11.11
CA ASP A 145 -3.74 1.18 12.22
C ASP A 145 -5.22 0.89 11.99
N CYS A 146 -5.89 0.33 12.99
CA CYS A 146 -7.32 0.04 12.98
C CYS A 146 -7.76 -0.83 11.78
N LEU A 147 -6.99 -1.88 11.47
CA LEU A 147 -7.26 -2.82 10.38
C LEU A 147 -7.86 -4.11 10.94
N ALA A 148 -9.17 -4.07 11.20
CA ALA A 148 -9.88 -5.11 11.95
C ALA A 148 -9.78 -6.52 11.34
N SER A 149 -9.76 -6.65 10.01
CA SER A 149 -9.68 -7.94 9.31
C SER A 149 -8.27 -8.30 8.82
N LEU A 150 -7.24 -7.48 9.10
CA LEU A 150 -5.89 -7.74 8.62
C LEU A 150 -5.32 -8.98 9.30
N THR A 151 -4.98 -10.00 8.51
CA THR A 151 -4.43 -11.28 9.02
C THR A 151 -2.91 -11.35 8.89
N SER A 152 -2.37 -10.78 7.80
CA SER A 152 -0.94 -10.76 7.49
C SER A 152 -0.61 -9.62 6.50
N PHE A 153 0.66 -9.25 6.37
CA PHE A 153 1.12 -8.36 5.30
C PHE A 153 1.00 -9.05 3.93
N CYS A 154 1.31 -10.34 3.87
CA CYS A 154 1.12 -11.19 2.69
C CYS A 154 0.89 -12.64 3.13
N SER A 155 -0.14 -13.27 2.57
CA SER A 155 -0.53 -14.65 2.90
C SER A 155 0.31 -15.73 2.20
N VAL A 156 1.16 -15.36 1.24
CA VAL A 156 2.03 -16.27 0.48
C VAL A 156 3.46 -16.27 1.03
N ASP A 157 4.20 -17.35 0.80
CA ASP A 157 5.55 -17.61 1.32
C ASP A 157 6.67 -16.85 0.57
N PHE A 158 6.40 -15.61 0.13
CA PHE A 158 7.42 -14.75 -0.46
C PHE A 158 8.52 -14.37 0.56
N THR A 159 9.74 -14.27 0.05
CA THR A 159 10.85 -13.62 0.75
C THR A 159 10.70 -12.11 0.66
N PHE A 160 10.57 -11.45 1.80
CA PHE A 160 10.52 -9.99 1.89
C PHE A 160 11.80 -9.44 2.49
N ARG A 161 12.38 -8.43 1.84
CA ARG A 161 13.52 -7.67 2.37
C ARG A 161 13.19 -6.20 2.53
N PHE A 162 13.48 -5.68 3.71
CA PHE A 162 13.31 -4.28 4.07
C PHE A 162 14.64 -3.71 4.63
N PRO A 163 15.64 -3.45 3.77
CA PRO A 163 16.99 -3.05 4.20
C PRO A 163 17.03 -1.69 4.94
N CYS A 164 16.00 -0.86 4.79
CA CYS A 164 15.93 0.49 5.37
C CYS A 164 14.84 0.66 6.44
N LEU A 165 14.05 -0.39 6.73
CA LEU A 165 12.92 -0.28 7.64
C LEU A 165 13.39 -0.10 9.08
N THR A 166 13.02 1.03 9.66
CA THR A 166 13.40 1.42 11.02
C THR A 166 12.18 1.63 11.91
N GLU A 167 11.02 1.92 11.32
CA GLU A 167 9.77 2.13 12.02
C GLU A 167 8.68 1.20 11.48
N VAL A 168 8.15 0.39 12.40
CA VAL A 168 6.89 -0.32 12.18
C VAL A 168 5.94 0.04 13.30
N ILE A 169 4.74 0.49 12.95
CA ILE A 169 3.66 0.78 13.90
C ILE A 169 2.49 -0.12 13.55
N VAL A 170 2.05 -0.95 14.50
CA VAL A 170 0.88 -1.81 14.36
C VAL A 170 -0.05 -1.57 15.54
N THR A 171 -1.21 -1.01 15.27
CA THR A 171 -2.17 -0.58 16.30
C THR A 171 -3.56 -1.04 15.92
N ASN A 172 -4.29 -1.64 16.86
CA ASN A 172 -5.69 -2.07 16.65
C ASN A 172 -5.89 -2.98 15.40
N CYS A 173 -4.99 -3.94 15.19
CA CYS A 173 -5.07 -4.97 14.15
C CYS A 173 -5.26 -6.36 14.79
N PRO A 174 -6.43 -6.67 15.40
CA PRO A 174 -6.62 -7.82 16.29
C PRO A 174 -6.42 -9.19 15.63
N GLU A 175 -6.68 -9.31 14.33
CA GLU A 175 -6.57 -10.58 13.60
C GLU A 175 -5.17 -10.84 13.03
N MET A 176 -4.24 -9.90 13.17
CA MET A 176 -2.91 -10.00 12.54
C MET A 176 -2.00 -10.94 13.34
N LYS A 177 -1.89 -12.19 12.88
CA LYS A 177 -1.13 -13.25 13.59
C LYS A 177 0.31 -13.38 13.12
N SER A 178 0.63 -12.92 11.92
CA SER A 178 1.99 -12.93 11.39
C SER A 178 2.18 -11.74 10.46
N PHE A 179 3.42 -11.39 10.16
CA PHE A 179 3.72 -10.44 9.10
C PHE A 179 3.67 -11.14 7.73
N SER A 180 4.42 -12.21 7.51
CA SER A 180 4.34 -13.02 6.28
C SER A 180 4.72 -14.48 6.55
N LEU A 181 4.36 -15.40 5.65
CA LEU A 181 4.74 -16.82 5.81
C LEU A 181 6.17 -17.12 5.37
N GLY A 182 6.71 -16.37 4.42
CA GLY A 182 8.06 -16.57 3.89
C GLY A 182 9.17 -15.92 4.73
N ILE A 183 10.38 -15.91 4.17
CA ILE A 183 11.57 -15.37 4.83
C ILE A 183 11.46 -13.84 4.95
N LEU A 184 11.73 -13.31 6.16
CA LEU A 184 11.76 -11.88 6.42
C LEU A 184 13.17 -11.40 6.75
N SER A 185 13.58 -10.28 6.14
CA SER A 185 14.82 -9.59 6.48
C SER A 185 14.55 -8.12 6.78
N THR A 186 14.79 -7.72 8.03
CA THR A 186 14.58 -6.35 8.53
C THR A 186 15.82 -5.88 9.33
N PRO A 187 17.01 -5.78 8.70
CA PRO A 187 18.30 -5.67 9.41
C PRO A 187 18.45 -4.39 10.25
N LYS A 188 17.69 -3.34 9.94
CA LYS A 188 17.72 -2.06 10.68
C LYS A 188 16.57 -1.90 11.68
N LEU A 189 15.62 -2.83 11.70
CA LEU A 189 14.46 -2.72 12.58
C LEU A 189 14.87 -3.10 14.01
N GLN A 190 14.57 -2.20 14.95
CA GLN A 190 14.92 -2.39 16.36
C GLN A 190 13.71 -2.39 17.29
N LYS A 191 12.58 -1.85 16.84
CA LYS A 191 11.34 -1.71 17.61
C LYS A 191 10.13 -1.71 16.69
N VAL A 192 9.06 -2.38 17.14
CA VAL A 192 7.70 -2.27 16.61
C VAL A 192 6.87 -1.55 17.67
N TRP A 193 6.12 -0.53 17.26
CA TRP A 193 5.35 0.30 18.15
C TRP A 193 3.87 -0.07 18.11
N LEU A 194 3.22 -0.03 19.27
CA LEU A 194 1.77 -0.24 19.39
C LEU A 194 0.95 1.04 19.25
N SER A 195 1.60 2.19 19.14
CA SER A 195 0.94 3.50 18.98
C SER A 195 1.86 4.47 18.23
N GLU A 196 1.31 5.57 17.71
CA GLU A 196 2.11 6.65 17.14
C GLU A 196 2.87 7.47 18.19
N GLU A 197 2.45 7.41 19.46
CA GLU A 197 3.12 8.07 20.58
C GLU A 197 4.45 7.37 20.93
N LYS A 198 4.68 6.15 20.41
CA LYS A 198 5.90 5.34 20.62
C LYS A 198 6.20 5.10 22.10
N ASP A 199 5.15 4.97 22.90
CA ASP A 199 5.20 4.70 24.33
C ASP A 199 5.52 3.22 24.62
N LYS A 200 5.00 2.30 23.79
CA LYS A 200 5.15 0.84 23.94
C LYS A 200 5.80 0.22 22.71
N GLY A 201 7.12 0.03 22.79
CA GLY A 201 7.92 -0.61 21.76
C GLY A 201 8.26 -2.06 22.12
N HIS A 202 8.04 -2.98 21.18
CA HIS A 202 8.36 -4.40 21.31
C HIS A 202 9.35 -4.81 20.23
N TRP A 203 10.30 -5.70 20.55
CA TRP A 203 11.17 -6.30 19.54
C TRP A 203 11.72 -7.64 20.00
N LYS A 204 11.58 -8.66 19.17
CA LYS A 204 12.13 -10.00 19.42
C LYS A 204 13.03 -10.49 18.28
N ARG A 205 13.88 -9.59 17.75
CA ARG A 205 14.88 -9.85 16.68
C ARG A 205 14.28 -10.23 15.31
N ASP A 206 13.03 -10.65 15.29
CA ASP A 206 12.29 -11.05 14.12
C ASP A 206 10.91 -10.37 14.14
N LEU A 207 10.50 -9.84 12.99
CA LEU A 207 9.24 -9.09 12.87
C LEU A 207 8.03 -10.01 13.02
N ASN A 208 8.05 -11.23 12.46
CA ASN A 208 6.95 -12.20 12.63
C ASN A 208 6.74 -12.56 14.11
N ILE A 209 7.82 -12.88 14.82
CA ILE A 209 7.76 -13.22 16.25
C ILE A 209 7.24 -12.02 17.06
N THR A 210 7.65 -10.81 16.68
CA THR A 210 7.21 -9.58 17.36
C THR A 210 5.70 -9.37 17.16
N ILE A 211 5.18 -9.52 15.93
CA ILE A 211 3.74 -9.42 15.62
C ILE A 211 2.91 -10.44 16.40
N GLN A 212 3.33 -11.71 16.44
CA GLN A 212 2.62 -12.79 17.16
C GLN A 212 2.35 -12.51 18.63
N GLN A 213 3.13 -11.63 19.25
CA GLN A 213 3.07 -11.34 20.67
C GLN A 213 2.50 -9.95 20.96
N LEU A 214 2.05 -9.21 19.94
CA LEU A 214 1.34 -7.95 20.16
C LEU A 214 -0.07 -8.19 20.74
N HIS A 215 -0.59 -9.41 20.64
CA HIS A 215 -1.94 -9.80 21.07
C HIS A 215 -1.97 -10.74 22.28
N ILE A 216 -0.83 -10.95 22.94
CA ILE A 216 -0.69 -11.74 24.17
C ILE A 216 -0.44 -10.79 25.33
#